data_AF-A0A922CY86-F1
#
_entry.id   AF-A0A922CY86-F1
#
_cell.length_a   1.000
_cell.length_b   1.000
_cell.length_c   1.000
_cell.angle_alpha   90.00
_cell.angle_beta   90.00
_cell.angle_gamma   90.00
#
_symmetry.space_group_name_H-M   'P 1'
#
loop_
_entity.id
_entity.type
_entity.pdbx_description
1 polymer ?
#
loop_
_entity_poly.entity_id
_entity_poly.type
_entity_poly.pdbx_seq_one_letter_code
_entity_poly.pdbx_strand_id
1 'polypeptide(L)'
;MIIGFWMLYFILPFILCQEDFTYSPDDFKCSLPDVTTQDKNLDIKRFRSDFSKISEVKFPGLIGPLNERLICKIKCIDGNWVGPLCSSTPDGRFQPILRECLYRQVQPLLAISFKNSSIEKETNFPHASVVTARCKHFGLYKIKGENTIRCENGEWTPKWPECVPTSVITNFTGDAPPTITYTVVSGSAVVEPSGDLYVHVDTTLRLDCMTLKSLGTPEWTWTQGMDQHIAGNYSSKHVQVHFRLTYFE
;
A
#
# COMPACT_ATOMS: atom_id res chain seq x y z
N MET A 1 -93.73 19.88 12.53
CA MET A 1 -94.14 18.47 12.43
C MET A 1 -93.05 17.71 11.69
N ILE A 2 -92.18 17.00 12.45
CA ILE A 2 -91.24 15.91 12.07
C ILE A 2 -90.18 16.26 10.97
N ILE A 3 -88.91 15.82 10.91
CA ILE A 3 -88.05 14.77 11.48
C ILE A 3 -86.60 15.31 11.38
N GLY A 4 -85.73 15.08 12.36
CA GLY A 4 -84.28 15.33 12.21
C GLY A 4 -83.57 14.14 11.58
N PHE A 5 -82.41 14.33 10.93
CA PHE A 5 -81.49 13.21 10.67
C PHE A 5 -80.03 13.61 10.82
N TRP A 6 -79.33 12.75 11.53
CA TRP A 6 -77.99 12.89 12.09
C TRP A 6 -76.88 12.83 11.03
N MET A 7 -75.87 13.69 11.17
CA MET A 7 -74.58 13.55 10.47
C MET A 7 -73.75 12.45 11.15
N LEU A 8 -73.55 11.34 10.46
CA LEU A 8 -72.61 10.28 10.83
C LEU A 8 -71.17 10.77 10.60
N TYR A 9 -70.45 11.09 11.69
CA TYR A 9 -69.01 11.23 11.67
C TYR A 9 -68.39 9.85 11.95
N PHE A 10 -67.81 9.24 10.92
CA PHE A 10 -66.93 8.06 11.06
C PHE A 10 -65.59 8.53 11.66
N ILE A 11 -65.35 8.21 12.93
CA ILE A 11 -64.02 8.31 13.54
C ILE A 11 -63.35 6.94 13.35
N LEU A 12 -62.46 6.84 12.36
CA LEU A 12 -61.49 5.75 12.26
C LEU A 12 -60.37 6.02 13.28
N PRO A 13 -60.05 5.08 14.19
CA PRO A 13 -58.87 5.24 15.02
C PRO A 13 -57.64 5.01 14.13
N PHE A 14 -56.84 6.04 13.94
CA PHE A 14 -55.46 5.90 13.47
C PHE A 14 -54.70 5.08 14.51
N ILE A 15 -54.51 3.79 14.25
CA ILE A 15 -53.52 2.99 14.96
C ILE A 15 -52.16 3.48 14.48
N LEU A 16 -51.58 4.42 15.23
CA LEU A 16 -50.14 4.66 15.22
C LEU A 16 -49.51 3.44 15.89
N CYS A 17 -49.08 2.45 15.08
CA CYS A 17 -48.07 1.50 15.51
C CYS A 17 -46.77 2.28 15.65
N GLN A 18 -46.55 2.85 16.82
CA GLN A 18 -45.22 3.20 17.27
C GLN A 18 -44.56 1.88 17.67
N GLU A 19 -43.60 1.40 16.88
CA GLU A 19 -42.66 0.38 17.32
C GLU A 19 -41.81 0.99 18.44
N ASP A 20 -42.36 1.02 19.66
CA ASP A 20 -41.56 1.22 20.86
C ASP A 20 -40.73 -0.05 21.06
N PHE A 21 -39.50 -0.04 20.53
CA PHE A 21 -38.45 -0.95 20.95
C PHE A 21 -38.14 -0.67 22.43
N THR A 22 -38.91 -1.30 23.31
CA THR A 22 -38.66 -1.33 24.75
C THR A 22 -37.54 -2.34 25.00
N TYR A 23 -36.30 -1.86 24.99
CA TYR A 23 -35.13 -2.65 25.38
C TYR A 23 -35.25 -3.02 26.87
N SER A 24 -35.03 -4.30 27.17
CA SER A 24 -35.11 -4.85 28.53
C SER A 24 -33.88 -4.41 29.34
N PRO A 25 -33.99 -4.20 30.67
CA PRO A 25 -32.84 -3.83 31.51
C PRO A 25 -31.69 -4.86 31.57
N ASP A 26 -31.87 -6.06 31.01
CA ASP A 26 -30.88 -7.16 30.97
C ASP A 26 -30.00 -7.20 29.70
N ASP A 27 -30.11 -6.21 28.80
CA ASP A 27 -29.74 -6.39 27.39
C ASP A 27 -28.24 -6.43 27.01
N PHE A 28 -27.26 -6.10 27.88
CA PHE A 28 -25.84 -6.11 27.44
C PHE A 28 -24.86 -6.69 28.47
N LYS A 29 -24.57 -7.98 28.32
CA LYS A 29 -23.79 -8.81 29.25
C LYS A 29 -22.29 -8.92 28.94
N CYS A 30 -21.73 -8.09 28.05
CA CYS A 30 -20.33 -8.26 27.65
C CYS A 30 -19.38 -7.93 28.81
N SER A 31 -18.48 -8.87 29.10
CA SER A 31 -17.35 -8.60 30.00
C SER A 31 -16.40 -7.59 29.38
N LEU A 32 -15.56 -6.93 30.19
CA LEU A 32 -14.50 -6.05 29.68
C LEU A 32 -13.73 -6.71 28.52
N PRO A 33 -13.55 -6.03 27.37
CA PRO A 33 -12.77 -6.57 26.27
C PRO A 33 -11.33 -6.82 26.72
N ASP A 34 -10.61 -7.71 26.01
CA ASP A 34 -9.19 -7.92 26.28
C ASP A 34 -8.40 -6.69 25.84
N VAL A 35 -7.99 -5.86 26.80
CA VAL A 35 -7.27 -4.61 26.56
C VAL A 35 -6.05 -4.53 27.46
N THR A 36 -4.91 -4.22 26.85
CA THR A 36 -3.66 -3.91 27.55
C THR A 36 -3.44 -2.40 27.52
N THR A 37 -3.27 -1.79 28.69
CA THR A 37 -2.91 -0.37 28.83
C THR A 37 -1.40 -0.18 28.80
N GLN A 38 -0.92 0.86 28.10
CA GLN A 38 0.47 1.31 28.22
C GLN A 38 0.71 2.10 29.52
N ASP A 39 -0.34 2.71 30.08
CA ASP A 39 -0.29 3.36 31.39
C ASP A 39 -0.42 2.31 32.50
N LYS A 40 0.68 2.09 33.23
CA LYS A 40 0.75 1.14 34.34
C LYS A 40 -0.07 1.56 35.56
N ASN A 41 -0.44 2.84 35.67
CA ASN A 41 -1.21 3.38 36.79
C ASN A 41 -2.73 3.38 36.52
N LEU A 42 -3.15 3.08 35.28
CA LEU A 42 -4.55 3.01 34.93
C LEU A 42 -5.15 1.67 35.40
N ASP A 43 -5.97 1.71 36.46
CA ASP A 43 -6.73 0.54 36.89
C ASP A 43 -7.92 0.30 35.96
N ILE A 44 -7.72 -0.54 34.94
CA ILE A 44 -8.77 -0.92 33.98
C ILE A 44 -9.95 -1.61 34.70
N LYS A 45 -9.72 -2.27 35.85
CA LYS A 45 -10.78 -2.98 36.57
C LYS A 45 -11.85 -2.02 37.11
N ARG A 46 -11.50 -0.75 37.34
CA ARG A 46 -12.44 0.29 37.77
C ARG A 46 -13.53 0.59 36.73
N PHE A 47 -13.25 0.35 35.46
CA PHE A 47 -14.22 0.56 34.37
C PHE A 47 -15.12 -0.66 34.12
N ARG A 48 -14.85 -1.81 34.77
CA ARG A 48 -15.58 -3.08 34.52
C ARG A 48 -17.09 -3.00 34.77
N SER A 49 -17.55 -2.21 35.74
CA SER A 49 -19.00 -2.05 36.00
C SER A 49 -19.70 -1.30 34.87
N ASP A 50 -18.99 -0.41 34.17
CA ASP A 50 -19.58 0.49 33.17
C ASP A 50 -19.83 -0.20 31.82
N PHE A 51 -19.07 -1.26 31.49
CA PHE A 51 -19.25 -2.00 30.23
C PHE A 51 -20.51 -2.86 30.18
N SER A 52 -21.18 -3.08 31.32
CA SER A 52 -22.47 -3.80 31.38
C SER A 52 -23.63 -3.07 30.69
N LYS A 53 -23.45 -1.81 30.29
CA LYS A 53 -24.44 -1.05 29.51
C LYS A 53 -23.91 -0.61 28.15
N ILE A 54 -22.67 -0.99 27.81
CA ILE A 54 -22.00 -0.52 26.59
C ILE A 54 -22.15 -1.58 25.50
N SER A 55 -22.85 -1.21 24.43
CA SER A 55 -23.03 -2.07 23.25
C SER A 55 -22.05 -1.76 22.10
N GLU A 56 -21.44 -0.58 22.08
CA GLU A 56 -20.47 -0.17 21.07
C GLU A 56 -19.39 0.73 21.70
N VAL A 57 -18.12 0.48 21.33
CA VAL A 57 -16.98 1.35 21.70
C VAL A 57 -16.32 1.80 20.41
N LYS A 58 -16.18 3.11 20.22
CA LYS A 58 -15.41 3.71 19.12
C LYS A 58 -14.07 4.24 19.63
N PHE A 59 -13.01 4.07 18.84
CA PHE A 59 -11.67 4.51 19.18
C PHE A 59 -10.84 4.79 17.93
N PRO A 60 -9.84 5.69 17.99
CA PRO A 60 -8.88 5.86 16.91
C PRO A 60 -7.91 4.68 16.86
N GLY A 61 -7.69 4.12 15.68
CA GLY A 61 -6.67 3.11 15.40
C GLY A 61 -5.54 3.68 14.56
N LEU A 62 -4.29 3.27 14.83
CA LEU A 62 -3.13 3.55 13.98
C LEU A 62 -2.70 2.26 13.30
N ILE A 63 -2.51 2.31 11.98
CA ILE A 63 -2.27 1.11 11.18
C ILE A 63 -1.10 1.34 10.21
N GLY A 64 -0.26 0.32 10.10
CA GLY A 64 0.88 0.29 9.17
C GLY A 64 2.04 1.21 9.55
N PRO A 65 3.09 1.25 8.70
CA PRO A 65 4.34 1.93 9.04
C PRO A 65 4.25 3.45 9.08
N LEU A 66 3.24 4.01 8.42
CA LEU A 66 3.01 5.46 8.36
C LEU A 66 1.98 5.94 9.39
N ASN A 67 1.57 5.07 10.32
CA ASN A 67 0.58 5.36 11.36
C ASN A 67 -0.71 5.96 10.78
N GLU A 68 -1.28 5.29 9.77
CA GLU A 68 -2.53 5.70 9.14
C GLU A 68 -3.65 5.65 10.18
N ARG A 69 -4.38 6.76 10.31
CA ARG A 69 -5.45 6.90 11.30
C ARG A 69 -6.76 6.38 10.74
N LEU A 70 -7.36 5.42 11.43
CA LEU A 70 -8.72 4.97 11.20
C LEU A 70 -9.60 5.25 12.41
N ILE A 71 -10.91 5.35 12.18
CA ILE A 71 -11.90 5.25 13.24
C ILE A 71 -12.33 3.79 13.31
N CYS A 72 -12.10 3.17 14.45
CA CYS A 72 -12.40 1.77 14.70
C CYS A 72 -13.51 1.63 15.74
N LYS A 73 -14.19 0.49 15.71
CA LYS A 73 -15.19 0.13 16.70
C LYS A 73 -15.28 -1.35 16.98
N ILE A 74 -15.67 -1.67 18.21
CA ILE A 74 -16.08 -3.01 18.62
C ILE A 74 -17.55 -2.97 19.08
N LYS A 75 -18.28 -4.05 18.85
CA LYS A 75 -19.68 -4.19 19.23
C LYS A 75 -19.88 -5.39 20.14
N CYS A 76 -20.69 -5.24 21.17
CA CYS A 76 -21.16 -6.34 22.01
C CYS A 76 -22.36 -6.99 21.33
N ILE A 77 -22.25 -8.28 20.98
CA ILE A 77 -23.32 -9.08 20.40
C ILE A 77 -23.39 -10.38 21.19
N ASP A 78 -24.54 -10.63 21.83
CA ASP A 78 -24.80 -11.84 22.63
C ASP A 78 -23.70 -12.15 23.66
N GLY A 79 -23.20 -11.11 24.35
CA GLY A 79 -22.15 -11.24 25.36
C GLY A 79 -20.72 -11.36 24.81
N ASN A 80 -20.53 -11.30 23.49
CA ASN A 80 -19.21 -11.35 22.84
C ASN A 80 -18.86 -10.02 22.17
N TRP A 81 -17.60 -9.57 22.33
CA TRP A 81 -17.08 -8.44 21.57
C TRP A 81 -16.67 -8.86 20.16
N VAL A 82 -17.22 -8.20 19.16
CA VAL A 82 -16.93 -8.41 17.74
C VAL A 82 -16.23 -7.17 17.17
N GLY A 83 -15.14 -7.39 16.43
CA GLY A 83 -14.33 -6.35 15.79
C GLY A 83 -12.83 -6.61 15.90
N PRO A 84 -11.98 -5.60 15.65
CA PRO A 84 -12.34 -4.23 15.31
C PRO A 84 -12.86 -4.11 13.86
N LEU A 85 -13.93 -3.32 13.70
CA LEU A 85 -14.38 -2.84 12.40
C LEU A 85 -13.89 -1.39 12.26
N CYS A 86 -13.30 -1.01 11.13
CA CYS A 86 -12.71 0.31 10.96
C CYS A 86 -13.14 0.97 9.66
N SER A 87 -13.04 2.30 9.64
CA SER A 87 -13.36 3.17 8.51
C SER A 87 -12.38 4.34 8.48
N SER A 88 -12.07 4.84 7.28
CA SER A 88 -11.23 6.03 7.10
C SER A 88 -11.95 7.32 7.52
N THR A 89 -13.28 7.30 7.61
CA THR A 89 -14.09 8.44 8.06
C THR A 89 -15.06 8.02 9.18
N PRO A 90 -15.46 8.94 10.06
CA PRO A 90 -16.39 8.64 11.16
C PRO A 90 -17.74 8.07 10.72
N ASP A 91 -18.25 8.54 9.58
CA ASP A 91 -19.55 8.16 9.00
C ASP A 91 -19.43 7.11 7.88
N GLY A 92 -18.21 6.66 7.60
CA GLY A 92 -17.94 5.70 6.54
C GLY A 92 -18.41 4.28 6.87
N ARG A 93 -18.33 3.41 5.86
CA ARG A 93 -18.66 1.99 6.03
C ARG A 93 -17.56 1.30 6.81
N PHE A 94 -17.87 0.89 8.03
CA PHE A 94 -16.98 0.12 8.88
C PHE A 94 -16.80 -1.31 8.34
N GLN A 95 -15.56 -1.73 8.13
CA GLN A 95 -15.19 -3.05 7.61
C GLN A 95 -14.19 -3.76 8.54
N PRO A 96 -14.16 -5.09 8.56
CA PRO A 96 -13.15 -5.83 9.32
C PRO A 96 -11.74 -5.49 8.84
N ILE A 97 -10.81 -5.36 9.78
CA ILE A 97 -9.38 -5.32 9.43
C ILE A 97 -8.92 -6.74 9.10
N LEU A 98 -8.39 -6.92 7.90
CA LEU A 98 -7.75 -8.15 7.47
C LEU A 98 -6.30 -8.21 7.95
N ARG A 99 -5.72 -9.42 7.95
CA ARG A 99 -4.38 -9.65 8.50
C ARG A 99 -3.32 -8.81 7.79
N GLU A 100 -2.39 -8.28 8.59
CA GLU A 100 -1.21 -7.57 8.11
C GLU A 100 -0.15 -8.54 7.59
N CYS A 101 0.67 -8.07 6.65
CA CYS A 101 1.78 -8.82 6.09
C CYS A 101 3.09 -8.33 6.67
N LEU A 102 3.90 -9.26 7.18
CA LEU A 102 5.23 -8.97 7.68
C LEU A 102 6.23 -8.94 6.52
N TYR A 103 6.91 -7.82 6.33
CA TYR A 103 8.09 -7.77 5.45
C TYR A 103 9.35 -8.08 6.24
N ARG A 104 10.11 -9.08 5.79
CA ARG A 104 11.44 -9.42 6.32
C ARG A 104 12.50 -9.18 5.25
N GLN A 105 13.59 -8.52 5.59
CA GLN A 105 14.71 -8.29 4.68
C GLN A 105 15.56 -9.56 4.52
N VAL A 106 15.01 -10.56 3.81
CA VAL A 106 15.70 -11.84 3.55
C VAL A 106 16.56 -11.76 2.29
N GLN A 107 16.17 -10.95 1.30
CA GLN A 107 16.88 -10.81 0.04
C GLN A 107 17.82 -9.59 0.06
N PRO A 108 19.16 -9.78 0.08
CA PRO A 108 20.09 -8.68 0.30
C PRO A 108 20.17 -7.71 -0.88
N LEU A 109 19.86 -8.15 -2.11
CA LEU A 109 19.90 -7.33 -3.32
C LEU A 109 18.58 -6.63 -3.64
N LEU A 110 17.51 -6.97 -2.92
CA LEU A 110 16.20 -6.37 -3.10
C LEU A 110 16.06 -5.15 -2.20
N ALA A 111 15.62 -4.04 -2.77
CA ALA A 111 15.13 -2.88 -2.04
C ALA A 111 13.63 -2.78 -2.27
N ILE A 112 12.91 -2.39 -1.23
CA ILE A 112 11.47 -2.15 -1.32
C ILE A 112 11.14 -0.73 -0.88
N SER A 113 10.12 -0.16 -1.50
CA SER A 113 9.60 1.15 -1.18
C SER A 113 8.09 1.10 -0.96
N PHE A 114 7.61 1.94 -0.06
CA PHE A 114 6.19 2.12 0.23
C PHE A 114 5.90 3.62 0.32
N LYS A 115 4.93 4.12 -0.47
CA LYS A 115 4.59 5.55 -0.57
C LYS A 115 5.83 6.46 -0.61
N ASN A 116 6.71 6.17 -1.57
CA ASN A 116 7.93 6.94 -1.85
C ASN A 116 8.98 6.94 -0.73
N SER A 117 8.84 6.03 0.24
CA SER A 117 9.82 5.84 1.33
C SER A 117 10.47 4.46 1.22
N SER A 118 11.79 4.42 1.37
CA SER A 118 12.54 3.16 1.47
C SER A 118 12.22 2.42 2.78
N ILE A 119 12.10 1.10 2.71
CA ILE A 119 11.86 0.25 3.88
C ILE A 119 13.10 -0.58 4.15
N GLU A 120 13.80 -0.23 5.22
CA GLU A 120 15.14 -0.77 5.54
C GLU A 120 15.13 -1.79 6.69
N LYS A 121 13.98 -1.98 7.33
CA LYS A 121 13.82 -2.87 8.48
C LYS A 121 12.54 -3.68 8.39
N GLU A 122 12.48 -4.72 9.22
CA GLU A 122 11.28 -5.51 9.39
C GLU A 122 10.09 -4.61 9.77
N THR A 123 9.00 -4.74 9.02
CA THR A 123 7.87 -3.82 9.04
C THR A 123 6.58 -4.58 8.76
N ASN A 124 5.53 -4.32 9.53
CA ASN A 124 4.18 -4.83 9.24
C ASN A 124 3.41 -3.88 8.32
N PHE A 125 2.82 -4.45 7.27
CA PHE A 125 2.03 -3.72 6.29
C PHE A 125 0.56 -4.10 6.37
N PRO A 126 -0.34 -3.11 6.41
CA PRO A 126 -1.77 -3.36 6.41
C PRO A 126 -2.21 -4.13 5.16
N HIS A 127 -3.32 -4.87 5.26
CA HIS A 127 -3.97 -5.43 4.07
C HIS A 127 -4.21 -4.35 3.00
N ALA A 128 -4.12 -4.77 1.74
CA ALA A 128 -4.21 -3.96 0.53
C ALA A 128 -3.05 -2.97 0.32
N SER A 129 -2.07 -2.92 1.23
CA SER A 129 -0.82 -2.19 1.00
C SER A 129 -0.12 -2.73 -0.25
N VAL A 130 0.39 -1.80 -1.05
CA VAL A 130 1.18 -2.10 -2.24
C VAL A 130 2.59 -1.57 -2.03
N VAL A 131 3.57 -2.45 -2.15
CA VAL A 131 4.98 -2.11 -2.11
C VAL A 131 5.60 -2.31 -3.48
N THR A 132 6.57 -1.47 -3.81
CA THR A 132 7.35 -1.58 -5.04
C THR A 132 8.72 -2.15 -4.69
N ALA A 133 9.12 -3.20 -5.37
CA ALA A 133 10.41 -3.84 -5.25
C ALA A 133 11.32 -3.46 -6.43
N ARG A 134 12.61 -3.31 -6.15
CA ARG A 134 13.65 -3.06 -7.15
C ARG A 134 14.97 -3.68 -6.71
N CYS A 135 15.92 -3.74 -7.63
CA CYS A 135 17.28 -4.08 -7.26
C CYS A 135 18.00 -2.88 -6.65
N LYS A 136 18.83 -3.14 -5.63
CA LYS A 136 19.59 -2.11 -4.90
C LYS A 136 20.57 -1.35 -5.81
N HIS A 137 21.30 -2.11 -6.62
CA HIS A 137 22.31 -1.54 -7.53
C HIS A 137 21.69 -1.34 -8.91
N PHE A 138 21.34 -0.09 -9.21
CA PHE A 138 20.74 0.31 -10.48
C PHE A 138 21.61 -0.13 -11.67
N GLY A 139 20.98 -0.74 -12.68
CA GLY A 139 21.66 -1.19 -13.89
C GLY A 139 22.47 -2.47 -13.78
N LEU A 140 23.04 -2.76 -12.59
CA LEU A 140 23.90 -3.92 -12.37
C LEU A 140 23.14 -5.22 -12.10
N TYR A 141 21.88 -5.10 -11.68
CA TYR A 141 20.98 -6.23 -11.50
C TYR A 141 19.63 -5.91 -12.12
N LYS A 142 19.04 -6.90 -12.79
CA LYS A 142 17.71 -6.81 -13.37
C LYS A 142 16.71 -7.53 -12.45
N ILE A 143 15.54 -6.92 -12.28
CA ILE A 143 14.45 -7.57 -11.55
C ILE A 143 13.81 -8.66 -12.41
N LYS A 144 13.61 -9.84 -11.82
CA LYS A 144 12.95 -11.00 -12.42
C LYS A 144 11.70 -11.32 -11.61
N GLY A 145 10.53 -11.15 -12.22
CA GLY A 145 9.22 -11.23 -11.57
C GLY A 145 8.52 -9.88 -11.56
N GLU A 146 7.34 -9.83 -10.94
CA GLU A 146 6.59 -8.58 -10.77
C GLU A 146 7.25 -7.69 -9.71
N ASN A 147 7.35 -6.40 -10.01
CA ASN A 147 7.94 -5.42 -9.11
C ASN A 147 6.92 -4.83 -8.12
N THR A 148 5.63 -5.12 -8.29
CA THR A 148 4.55 -4.56 -7.48
C THR A 148 3.94 -5.69 -6.68
N ILE A 149 4.06 -5.62 -5.35
CA ILE A 149 3.62 -6.68 -4.44
C ILE A 149 2.55 -6.13 -3.51
N ARG A 150 1.44 -6.86 -3.40
CA ARG A 150 0.29 -6.51 -2.57
C ARG A 150 0.21 -7.39 -1.33
N CYS A 151 -0.18 -6.81 -0.21
CA CYS A 151 -0.55 -7.56 0.98
C CYS A 151 -2.02 -8.01 0.90
N GLU A 152 -2.25 -9.31 0.81
CA GLU A 152 -3.57 -9.94 0.74
C GLU A 152 -3.79 -10.83 1.95
N ASN A 153 -4.57 -10.33 2.92
CA ASN A 153 -4.94 -11.03 4.15
C ASN A 153 -3.78 -11.80 4.84
N GLY A 154 -2.65 -11.12 5.03
CA GLY A 154 -1.47 -11.68 5.71
C GLY A 154 -0.46 -12.37 4.80
N GLU A 155 -0.74 -12.46 3.50
CA GLU A 155 0.16 -13.04 2.50
C GLU A 155 0.59 -12.00 1.46
N TRP A 156 1.84 -12.06 1.04
CA TRP A 156 2.37 -11.21 -0.03
C TRP A 156 2.11 -11.87 -1.39
N THR A 157 1.46 -11.14 -2.29
CA THR A 157 1.10 -11.60 -3.64
C THR A 157 1.43 -10.54 -4.70
N PRO A 158 2.13 -10.91 -5.80
CA PRO A 158 2.77 -12.21 -6.04
C PRO A 158 3.98 -12.44 -5.12
N LYS A 159 4.65 -13.59 -5.28
CA LYS A 159 5.90 -13.88 -4.55
C LYS A 159 6.96 -12.83 -4.87
N TRP A 160 7.82 -12.56 -3.89
CA TRP A 160 8.93 -11.61 -4.02
C TRP A 160 9.79 -11.90 -5.26
N PRO A 161 10.09 -10.87 -6.08
CA PRO A 161 10.95 -11.02 -7.25
C PRO A 161 12.41 -11.25 -6.84
N GLU A 162 13.22 -11.63 -7.83
CA GLU A 162 14.66 -11.85 -7.66
C GLU A 162 15.46 -10.81 -8.44
N CYS A 163 16.67 -10.51 -7.96
CA CYS A 163 17.62 -9.66 -8.67
C CYS A 163 18.70 -10.51 -9.34
N VAL A 164 18.67 -10.58 -10.67
CA VAL A 164 19.63 -11.34 -11.46
C VAL A 164 20.77 -10.44 -11.96
N PRO A 165 22.03 -10.91 -11.97
CA PRO A 165 23.17 -10.10 -12.42
C PRO A 165 23.05 -9.76 -13.90
N THR A 166 23.51 -8.56 -14.29
CA THR A 166 23.59 -8.14 -15.69
C THR A 166 24.97 -8.41 -16.30
N SER A 167 25.10 -8.15 -17.59
CA SER A 167 26.27 -8.46 -18.43
C SER A 167 27.61 -7.99 -17.85
N VAL A 168 27.70 -6.81 -17.24
CA VAL A 168 28.94 -6.33 -16.62
C VAL A 168 29.30 -7.17 -15.38
N ILE A 169 28.31 -7.58 -14.58
CA ILE A 169 28.53 -8.42 -13.39
C ILE A 169 28.94 -9.84 -13.78
N THR A 170 28.37 -10.38 -14.85
CA THR A 170 28.72 -11.72 -15.35
C THR A 170 29.96 -11.74 -16.25
N ASN A 171 30.64 -10.60 -16.44
CA ASN A 171 31.73 -10.46 -17.41
C ASN A 171 31.34 -10.90 -18.84
N PHE A 172 30.14 -10.53 -19.26
CA PHE A 172 29.56 -10.83 -20.57
C PHE A 172 29.45 -12.33 -20.86
N THR A 173 29.33 -13.15 -19.82
CA THR A 173 29.14 -14.60 -19.95
C THR A 173 27.65 -14.97 -19.87
N GLY A 174 27.27 -16.00 -20.62
CA GLY A 174 25.91 -16.52 -20.67
C GLY A 174 24.93 -15.54 -21.33
N ASP A 175 23.64 -15.78 -21.08
CA ASP A 175 22.53 -14.96 -21.58
C ASP A 175 22.11 -13.91 -20.52
N ALA A 176 23.10 -13.21 -19.95
CA ALA A 176 22.84 -12.22 -18.93
C ALA A 176 22.19 -10.97 -19.54
N PRO A 177 21.18 -10.37 -18.87
CA PRO A 177 20.55 -9.14 -19.36
C PRO A 177 21.57 -8.00 -19.46
N PRO A 178 21.36 -7.02 -20.37
CA PRO A 178 22.28 -5.90 -20.53
C PRO A 178 22.38 -5.04 -19.27
N THR A 179 23.57 -4.56 -18.96
CA THR A 179 23.78 -3.52 -17.94
C THR A 179 23.42 -2.16 -18.53
N ILE A 180 22.61 -1.38 -17.83
CA ILE A 180 22.27 0.00 -18.23
C ILE A 180 22.75 0.95 -17.14
N THR A 181 23.67 1.86 -17.47
CA THR A 181 24.11 2.93 -16.56
C THR A 181 23.67 4.28 -17.09
N TYR A 182 23.55 5.26 -16.20
CA TYR A 182 23.29 6.64 -16.58
C TYR A 182 24.37 7.57 -16.04
N THR A 183 24.59 8.68 -16.72
CA THR A 183 25.50 9.75 -16.29
C THR A 183 24.86 11.08 -16.60
N VAL A 184 24.81 11.97 -15.61
CA VAL A 184 24.41 13.36 -15.80
C VAL A 184 25.63 14.12 -16.28
N VAL A 185 25.61 14.56 -17.54
CA VAL A 185 26.73 15.31 -18.14
C VAL A 185 26.67 16.78 -17.72
N SER A 186 25.47 17.36 -17.70
CA SER A 186 25.16 18.71 -17.22
C SER A 186 23.73 18.72 -16.70
N GLY A 187 23.40 19.62 -15.76
CA GLY A 187 22.08 19.68 -15.12
C GLY A 187 22.00 18.82 -13.85
N SER A 188 20.82 18.25 -13.57
CA SER A 188 20.61 17.44 -12.36
C SER A 188 19.56 16.35 -12.56
N ALA A 189 19.72 15.24 -11.84
CA ALA A 189 18.75 14.17 -11.80
C ALA A 189 18.76 13.48 -10.43
N VAL A 190 17.64 12.89 -10.05
CA VAL A 190 17.45 12.18 -8.78
C VAL A 190 16.74 10.85 -9.02
N VAL A 191 17.15 9.81 -8.28
CA VAL A 191 16.46 8.51 -8.31
C VAL A 191 15.60 8.38 -7.07
N GLU A 192 14.30 8.17 -7.27
CA GLU A 192 13.34 7.96 -6.19
C GLU A 192 13.49 6.56 -5.57
N PRO A 193 13.06 6.31 -4.31
CA PRO A 193 13.07 4.97 -3.73
C PRO A 193 12.41 3.86 -4.57
N SER A 194 11.41 4.19 -5.40
CA SER A 194 10.76 3.27 -6.35
C SER A 194 11.71 2.81 -7.47
N GLY A 195 12.74 3.60 -7.78
CA GLY A 195 13.69 3.39 -8.87
C GLY A 195 13.48 4.30 -10.07
N ASP A 196 12.49 5.19 -10.03
CA ASP A 196 12.23 6.17 -11.09
C ASP A 196 13.33 7.24 -11.11
N LEU A 197 13.86 7.52 -12.30
CA LEU A 197 14.86 8.57 -12.52
C LEU A 197 14.16 9.85 -12.97
N TYR A 198 14.13 10.83 -12.08
CA TYR A 198 13.62 12.17 -12.37
C TYR A 198 14.77 13.04 -12.86
N VAL A 199 14.59 13.64 -14.03
CA VAL A 199 15.57 14.47 -14.72
C VAL A 199 15.06 15.91 -14.73
N HIS A 200 15.89 16.87 -14.32
CA HIS A 200 15.51 18.28 -14.36
C HIS A 200 15.59 18.81 -15.80
N VAL A 201 14.79 19.83 -16.14
CA VAL A 201 14.87 20.53 -17.43
C VAL A 201 16.29 21.07 -17.68
N ASP A 202 16.73 21.13 -18.93
CA ASP A 202 18.08 21.51 -19.36
C ASP A 202 19.18 20.52 -18.91
N THR A 203 18.81 19.28 -18.60
CA THR A 203 19.76 18.23 -18.24
C THR A 203 20.18 17.44 -19.47
N THR A 204 21.49 17.24 -19.63
CA THR A 204 22.01 16.28 -20.60
C THR A 204 22.28 14.96 -19.90
N LEU A 205 21.44 13.96 -20.19
CA LEU A 205 21.59 12.62 -19.67
C LEU A 205 22.27 11.72 -20.69
N ARG A 206 23.20 10.90 -20.23
CA ARG A 206 23.83 9.85 -21.03
C ARG A 206 23.45 8.49 -20.48
N LEU A 207 22.84 7.67 -21.32
CA LEU A 207 22.52 6.27 -21.03
C LEU A 207 23.51 5.37 -21.78
N ASP A 208 24.16 4.48 -21.05
CA ASP A 208 25.11 3.51 -21.58
C ASP A 208 24.53 2.10 -21.42
N CYS A 209 24.29 1.42 -22.53
CA CYS A 209 23.90 0.02 -22.56
C CYS A 209 25.14 -0.83 -22.88
N MET A 210 25.45 -1.75 -21.96
CA MET A 210 26.59 -2.65 -22.06
C MET A 210 26.09 -4.05 -22.41
N THR A 211 26.32 -4.50 -23.64
CA THR A 211 25.95 -5.85 -24.11
C THR A 211 26.81 -6.26 -25.30
N LEU A 212 27.02 -7.56 -25.49
CA LEU A 212 27.78 -8.06 -26.65
C LEU A 212 27.09 -7.66 -27.95
N LYS A 213 27.82 -7.01 -28.87
CA LYS A 213 27.33 -6.69 -30.23
C LYS A 213 26.86 -7.92 -31.01
N SER A 214 27.39 -9.12 -30.70
CA SER A 214 26.96 -10.37 -31.33
C SER A 214 25.51 -10.74 -31.01
N LEU A 215 24.94 -10.20 -29.92
CA LEU A 215 23.53 -10.40 -29.56
C LEU A 215 22.59 -9.41 -30.27
N GLY A 216 23.15 -8.47 -31.03
CA GLY A 216 22.40 -7.46 -31.77
C GLY A 216 22.61 -6.04 -31.23
N THR A 217 21.88 -5.11 -31.82
CA THR A 217 21.87 -3.70 -31.40
C THR A 217 20.63 -3.47 -30.52
N PRO A 218 20.77 -2.84 -29.33
CA PRO A 218 19.64 -2.55 -28.48
C PRO A 218 18.68 -1.55 -29.15
N GLU A 219 17.39 -1.82 -29.03
CA GLU A 219 16.33 -0.89 -29.41
C GLU A 219 15.95 -0.03 -28.21
N TRP A 220 15.77 1.27 -28.43
CA TRP A 220 15.32 2.23 -27.42
C TRP A 220 13.90 2.66 -27.77
N THR A 221 12.97 2.55 -26.82
CA THR A 221 11.55 2.92 -26.99
C THR A 221 11.11 3.84 -25.87
N TRP A 222 10.22 4.79 -26.18
CA TRP A 222 9.74 5.81 -25.23
C TRP A 222 8.21 5.93 -25.27
N THR A 223 7.62 6.35 -24.16
CA THR A 223 6.17 6.48 -24.02
C THR A 223 5.62 7.84 -24.44
N GLN A 224 6.39 8.94 -24.35
CA GLN A 224 6.01 10.29 -24.82
C GLN A 224 7.23 11.16 -25.18
N GLY A 225 7.05 12.07 -26.18
CA GLY A 225 7.71 13.38 -26.29
C GLY A 225 9.23 13.47 -26.19
N MET A 226 10.00 12.51 -26.72
CA MET A 226 11.46 12.65 -26.79
C MET A 226 11.85 13.52 -27.99
N ASP A 227 11.74 14.84 -27.85
CA ASP A 227 11.90 15.77 -28.97
C ASP A 227 13.35 15.92 -29.44
N GLN A 228 14.36 15.61 -28.59
CA GLN A 228 15.79 15.73 -28.94
C GLN A 228 16.65 14.62 -28.32
N HIS A 229 17.14 13.68 -29.15
CA HIS A 229 18.09 12.64 -28.72
C HIS A 229 19.12 12.33 -29.81
N ILE A 230 20.31 11.87 -29.38
CA ILE A 230 21.36 11.38 -30.26
C ILE A 230 21.75 9.97 -29.78
N ALA A 231 21.35 8.96 -30.56
CA ALA A 231 21.79 7.58 -30.38
C ALA A 231 23.08 7.33 -31.17
N GLY A 232 24.10 6.75 -30.54
CA GLY A 232 25.40 6.51 -31.16
C GLY A 232 26.05 5.20 -30.73
N ASN A 233 26.63 4.49 -31.70
CA ASN A 233 27.45 3.31 -31.42
C ASN A 233 28.86 3.77 -31.02
N TYR A 234 29.20 3.68 -29.73
CA TYR A 234 30.54 4.01 -29.26
C TYR A 234 31.39 2.74 -29.21
N SER A 235 32.30 2.56 -30.18
CA SER A 235 33.30 1.48 -30.12
C SER A 235 34.60 2.02 -29.55
N SER A 236 34.92 1.68 -28.30
CA SER A 236 36.31 1.61 -27.88
C SER A 236 36.99 0.50 -28.69
N LYS A 237 38.18 0.76 -29.25
CA LYS A 237 38.93 -0.17 -30.12
C LYS A 237 39.17 -1.56 -29.51
N HIS A 238 38.94 -1.76 -28.21
CA HIS A 238 39.17 -3.02 -27.51
C HIS A 238 37.92 -3.72 -26.99
N VAL A 239 36.73 -3.11 -27.00
CA VAL A 239 35.54 -3.76 -26.41
C VAL A 239 34.28 -3.45 -27.23
N GLN A 240 33.80 -4.47 -27.95
CA GLN A 240 32.61 -4.45 -28.81
C GLN A 240 31.29 -4.56 -28.01
N VAL A 241 31.19 -3.90 -26.85
CA VAL A 241 30.07 -4.11 -25.92
C VAL A 241 29.26 -2.86 -25.58
N HIS A 242 29.61 -1.71 -26.15
CA HIS A 242 29.13 -0.42 -25.66
C HIS A 242 28.22 0.27 -26.69
N PHE A 243 27.02 0.63 -26.24
CA PHE A 243 26.04 1.44 -26.96
C PHE A 243 25.67 2.64 -26.10
N ARG A 244 25.58 3.82 -26.70
CA ARG A 244 25.35 5.08 -25.98
C ARG A 244 24.17 5.85 -26.56
N LEU A 245 23.28 6.29 -25.69
CA LEU A 245 22.22 7.24 -26.00
C LEU A 245 22.48 8.52 -25.22
N THR A 246 22.47 9.66 -25.91
CA THR A 246 22.51 10.99 -25.29
C THR A 246 21.14 11.62 -25.45
N TYR A 247 20.53 11.97 -24.33
CA TYR A 247 19.20 12.56 -24.26
C TYR A 247 19.29 13.98 -23.71
N PHE A 248 18.48 14.85 -24.28
CA PHE A 248 18.39 16.27 -23.95
C PHE A 248 16.95 16.57 -23.57
N GLU A 249 16.74 17.00 -22.33
CA GLU A 249 15.44 17.45 -21.81
C GLU A 249 15.39 18.96 -21.64
#